data_AF-A0A668A3K7-F1
#
_entry.id   AF-A0A668A3K7-F1
#
_cell.length_a   1.000
_cell.length_b   1.000
_cell.length_c   1.000
_cell.angle_alpha   90.00
_cell.angle_beta   90.00
_cell.angle_gamma   90.00
#
_symmetry.space_group_name_H-M   'P 1'
#
loop_
_entity.id
_entity.type
_entity.pdbx_description
1 polymer ?
#
loop_
_entity_poly.entity_id
_entity_poly.type
_entity_poly.pdbx_seq_one_letter_code
_entity_poly.pdbx_strand_id
1 'polypeptide(L)'
;MFFSNFLCLSLTCLSDTCLSVTRLSVTRLSVPVGLSVTRLSVPVGLSVSSCCVGAEPGRHWEEFERLLLPSVMDGLLSLASRLMSRLSINMTACLSVCLSVCLSVCLSVSLPVCLSVLSSLHYEQLQVCDDVTVSLQCVSLWINICTDSVMLLLNDAVGQLAVSADEAVGRAAVRLVLLIGGQLEPRLQTLLLRFRGQSSDRLLDKDWRGRGFDQEVDQLITLLRSVSTEHVQAACVIQAAWRSHCTRRRVKSLQRAVCLLQRRYRYLSVCLSVCLSVTVNAHVCVRRQRARREFHQKQRQLLQLLPPGQVQAYLAECERRAAVLIQSAWRGYRQRRQHNTHTHTLQHTHTQQQAARTLQRAVRYFLKRRRALKAPPTPSLWIGQNGLTDSRRAELKRQVDEHVALHPGSVSVSQCESLHAECERLLVAVLQSRETQRREETHRQALLVHIHTQLEQLADAPSLSVVTATDADMFLSPSAPVAARARQSHNATLQAGRLPWWRKLGDDVTSSPGSTPPDGLEAELGGLFLGGGAS
;
A
#
# COMPACT_ATOMS: atom_id res chain seq x y z
N MET A 1 -0.82 21.20 -47.68
CA MET A 1 -1.57 22.01 -48.68
C MET A 1 -3.08 22.05 -48.43
N PHE A 2 -3.80 20.90 -48.34
CA PHE A 2 -5.26 20.91 -48.10
C PHE A 2 -5.67 21.65 -46.82
N PHE A 3 -4.89 21.49 -45.75
CA PHE A 3 -5.16 22.14 -44.47
C PHE A 3 -5.03 23.67 -44.51
N SER A 4 -3.89 24.20 -44.99
CA SER A 4 -3.72 25.65 -45.19
C SER A 4 -4.76 26.25 -46.12
N ASN A 5 -5.15 25.57 -47.20
CA ASN A 5 -6.17 26.07 -48.11
C ASN A 5 -7.55 26.12 -47.45
N PHE A 6 -7.91 25.10 -46.66
CA PHE A 6 -9.18 25.07 -45.92
C PHE A 6 -9.22 26.11 -44.80
N LEU A 7 -8.14 26.28 -44.05
CA LEU A 7 -8.00 27.28 -42.99
C LEU A 7 -8.01 28.70 -43.57
N CYS A 8 -7.38 28.90 -44.73
CA CYS A 8 -7.41 30.16 -45.46
C CYS A 8 -8.82 30.47 -45.97
N LEU A 9 -9.51 29.52 -46.60
CA LEU A 9 -10.90 29.66 -47.08
C LEU A 9 -11.90 29.93 -45.94
N SER A 10 -11.73 29.28 -44.79
CA SER A 10 -12.61 29.46 -43.64
C SER A 10 -12.35 30.78 -42.91
N LEU A 11 -11.09 31.22 -42.82
CA LEU A 11 -10.73 32.55 -42.30
C LEU A 11 -11.13 33.70 -43.24
N THR A 12 -11.03 33.52 -44.56
CA THR A 12 -11.54 34.51 -45.53
C THR A 12 -13.06 34.58 -45.49
N CYS A 13 -13.74 33.44 -45.41
CA CYS A 13 -15.20 33.40 -45.24
C CYS A 13 -15.64 34.05 -43.92
N LEU A 14 -14.89 33.88 -42.83
CA LEU A 14 -15.08 34.60 -41.56
C LEU A 14 -14.87 36.10 -41.71
N SER A 15 -13.84 36.50 -42.44
CA SER A 15 -13.56 37.92 -42.71
C SER A 15 -14.69 38.55 -43.54
N ASP A 16 -15.20 37.86 -44.56
CA ASP A 16 -16.28 38.33 -45.43
C ASP A 16 -17.64 38.33 -44.72
N THR A 17 -17.91 37.34 -43.87
CA THR A 17 -19.12 37.33 -43.02
C THR A 17 -19.06 38.41 -41.94
N CYS A 18 -17.90 38.66 -41.33
CA CYS A 18 -17.71 39.76 -40.39
C CYS A 18 -17.76 41.13 -41.10
N LEU A 19 -17.22 41.26 -42.32
CA LEU A 19 -17.28 42.48 -43.14
C LEU A 19 -18.68 42.77 -43.66
N SER A 20 -19.45 41.75 -44.04
CA SER A 20 -20.85 41.91 -44.45
C SER A 20 -21.75 42.26 -43.26
N VAL A 21 -21.53 41.64 -42.10
CA VAL A 21 -22.25 41.99 -40.86
C VAL A 21 -21.90 43.40 -40.37
N THR A 22 -20.63 43.81 -40.44
CA THR A 22 -20.23 45.18 -40.12
C THR A 22 -20.79 46.20 -41.11
N ARG A 23 -20.85 45.90 -42.42
CA ARG A 23 -21.48 46.77 -43.44
C ARG A 23 -23.00 46.91 -43.27
N LEU A 24 -23.69 45.85 -42.85
CA LEU A 24 -25.15 45.88 -42.62
C LEU A 24 -25.56 46.61 -41.33
N SER A 25 -24.62 46.93 -40.43
CA SER A 25 -24.94 47.48 -39.10
C SER A 25 -23.96 48.55 -38.58
N VAL A 26 -23.33 49.31 -39.49
CA VAL A 26 -22.43 50.46 -39.16
C VAL A 26 -23.10 51.50 -38.26
N THR A 27 -24.43 51.58 -38.21
CA THR A 27 -25.14 52.53 -37.34
C THR A 27 -25.44 52.01 -35.93
N ARG A 28 -25.16 50.74 -35.59
CA ARG A 28 -25.51 50.16 -34.27
C ARG A 28 -24.43 49.31 -33.59
N LEU A 29 -23.28 49.05 -34.22
CA LEU A 29 -22.17 48.35 -33.56
C LEU A 29 -21.28 49.34 -32.79
N SER A 30 -21.22 49.16 -31.47
CA SER A 30 -20.34 49.96 -30.60
C SER A 30 -18.86 49.74 -30.97
N VAL A 31 -18.08 50.84 -30.96
CA VAL A 31 -16.62 50.96 -31.14
C VAL A 31 -15.76 49.77 -30.67
N PRO A 32 -15.99 49.10 -29.51
CA PRO A 32 -15.16 47.98 -29.07
C PRO A 32 -15.21 46.70 -29.93
N VAL A 33 -16.29 46.44 -30.69
CA VAL A 33 -16.38 45.23 -31.54
C VAL A 33 -15.55 45.39 -32.82
N GLY A 34 -15.58 46.58 -33.43
CA GLY A 34 -14.75 46.92 -34.58
C GLY A 34 -13.25 46.84 -34.28
N LEU A 35 -12.84 47.22 -33.06
CA LEU A 35 -11.45 47.10 -32.57
C LEU A 35 -10.99 45.64 -32.38
N SER A 36 -11.88 44.72 -32.01
CA SER A 36 -11.55 43.28 -31.94
C SER A 36 -11.41 42.64 -33.32
N VAL A 37 -12.27 43.01 -34.27
CA VAL A 37 -12.21 42.51 -35.66
C VAL A 37 -10.94 43.01 -36.38
N THR A 38 -10.53 44.26 -36.14
CA THR A 38 -9.27 44.81 -36.68
C THR A 38 -8.01 44.28 -35.98
N ARG A 39 -8.10 43.88 -34.71
CA ARG A 39 -7.00 43.16 -34.02
C ARG A 39 -6.84 41.73 -34.52
N LEU A 40 -7.92 41.10 -34.99
CA LEU A 40 -7.89 39.77 -35.64
C LEU A 40 -7.39 39.85 -37.10
N SER A 41 -7.64 40.95 -37.83
CA SER A 41 -7.28 41.05 -39.25
C SER A 41 -5.78 41.08 -39.51
N VAL A 42 -4.96 41.56 -38.58
CA VAL A 42 -3.49 41.62 -38.71
C VAL A 42 -2.84 40.23 -38.63
N PRO A 43 -3.07 39.40 -37.59
CA PRO A 43 -2.53 38.03 -37.53
C PRO A 43 -3.18 37.09 -38.57
N VAL A 44 -4.46 37.26 -38.90
CA VAL A 44 -5.13 36.49 -39.97
C VAL A 44 -4.57 36.88 -41.35
N GLY A 45 -4.32 38.17 -41.62
CA GLY A 45 -3.72 38.64 -42.87
C GLY A 45 -2.27 38.17 -43.06
N LEU A 46 -1.48 38.13 -42.00
CA LEU A 46 -0.13 37.55 -42.01
C LEU A 46 -0.16 36.03 -42.28
N SER A 47 -1.17 35.32 -41.75
CA SER A 47 -1.36 33.88 -41.96
C SER A 47 -1.81 33.53 -43.39
N VAL A 48 -2.74 34.31 -43.95
CA VAL A 48 -3.20 34.18 -45.34
C VAL A 48 -2.04 34.49 -46.32
N SER A 49 -1.29 35.56 -46.06
CA SER A 49 -0.13 35.94 -46.88
C SER A 49 0.97 34.87 -46.88
N SER A 50 1.28 34.29 -45.72
CA SER A 50 2.25 33.20 -45.57
C SER A 50 1.81 31.91 -46.28
N CYS A 51 0.54 31.53 -46.17
CA CYS A 51 0.01 30.32 -46.82
C CYS A 51 -0.10 30.43 -48.34
N CYS A 52 -0.32 31.62 -48.89
CA CYS A 52 -0.46 31.85 -50.33
C CYS A 52 0.89 31.85 -51.09
N VAL A 53 2.03 31.97 -50.40
CA VAL A 53 3.37 32.01 -51.00
C VAL A 53 4.01 30.62 -51.16
N GLY A 54 3.39 29.55 -50.64
CA GLY A 54 3.86 28.18 -50.85
C GLY A 54 5.22 27.85 -50.20
N ALA A 55 5.67 28.64 -49.23
CA ALA A 55 6.90 28.37 -48.48
C ALA A 55 6.67 27.24 -47.47
N GLU A 56 7.38 26.11 -47.60
CA GLU A 56 7.31 25.02 -46.62
C GLU A 56 7.91 25.45 -45.26
N PRO A 57 7.15 25.39 -44.15
CA PRO A 57 7.62 25.89 -42.87
C PRO A 57 8.19 24.72 -42.04
N GLY A 58 9.45 24.36 -42.24
CA GLY A 58 10.07 23.29 -41.44
C GLY A 58 10.37 23.66 -39.98
N ARG A 59 10.51 24.96 -39.65
CA ARG A 59 10.83 25.45 -38.28
C ARG A 59 9.85 26.50 -37.73
N HIS A 60 9.20 27.29 -38.58
CA HIS A 60 8.20 28.27 -38.16
C HIS A 60 6.83 27.66 -37.84
N TRP A 61 6.61 26.38 -38.17
CA TRP A 61 5.35 25.69 -37.89
C TRP A 61 5.14 25.41 -36.40
N GLU A 62 6.19 25.05 -35.66
CA GLU A 62 6.09 24.84 -34.20
C GLU A 62 5.84 26.15 -33.45
N GLU A 63 6.46 27.26 -33.88
CA GLU A 63 6.20 28.60 -33.34
C GLU A 63 4.79 29.08 -33.68
N PHE A 64 4.32 28.77 -34.89
CA PHE A 64 2.95 29.04 -35.34
C PHE A 64 1.91 28.27 -34.50
N GLU A 65 2.11 26.96 -34.29
CA GLU A 65 1.23 26.13 -33.45
C GLU A 65 1.24 26.57 -31.97
N ARG A 66 2.38 27.01 -31.44
CA ARG A 66 2.51 27.35 -30.01
C ARG A 66 2.11 28.78 -29.65
N LEU A 67 2.33 29.76 -30.54
CA LEU A 67 2.17 31.18 -30.21
C LEU A 67 1.02 31.84 -30.97
N LEU A 68 0.95 31.62 -32.27
CA LEU A 68 -0.02 32.29 -33.13
C LEU A 68 -1.40 31.63 -33.06
N LEU A 69 -1.46 30.30 -33.14
CA LEU A 69 -2.72 29.59 -33.18
C LEU A 69 -3.56 29.74 -31.88
N PRO A 70 -2.98 29.64 -30.67
CA PRO A 70 -3.71 29.92 -29.44
C PRO A 70 -4.24 31.36 -29.35
N SER A 71 -3.46 32.34 -29.83
CA SER A 71 -3.85 33.75 -29.88
C SER A 71 -5.01 34.00 -30.85
N VAL A 72 -4.99 33.34 -32.02
CA VAL A 72 -6.11 33.39 -32.98
C VAL A 72 -7.36 32.72 -32.38
N MET A 73 -7.21 31.59 -31.70
CA MET A 73 -8.32 30.91 -31.03
C MET A 73 -8.93 31.77 -29.92
N ASP A 74 -8.12 32.36 -29.05
CA ASP A 74 -8.60 33.29 -28.01
C ASP A 74 -9.32 34.50 -28.61
N GLY A 75 -8.80 35.04 -29.71
CA GLY A 75 -9.44 36.12 -30.45
C GLY A 75 -10.81 35.72 -31.00
N LEU A 76 -10.92 34.55 -31.64
CA LEU A 76 -12.19 34.02 -32.17
C LEU A 76 -13.20 33.73 -31.06
N LEU A 77 -12.77 33.14 -29.94
CA LEU A 77 -13.61 32.85 -28.78
C LEU A 77 -14.08 34.14 -28.09
N SER A 78 -13.20 35.15 -27.98
CA SER A 78 -13.57 36.46 -27.46
C SER A 78 -14.60 37.18 -28.34
N LEU A 79 -14.49 37.01 -29.66
CA LEU A 79 -15.45 37.54 -30.61
C LEU A 79 -16.78 36.80 -30.47
N ALA A 80 -16.76 35.46 -30.41
CA ALA A 80 -17.95 34.64 -30.22
C ALA A 80 -18.69 34.97 -28.90
N SER A 81 -17.98 35.13 -27.78
CA SER A 81 -18.56 35.56 -26.49
C SER A 81 -19.18 36.97 -26.56
N ARG A 82 -18.53 37.92 -27.25
CA ARG A 82 -19.08 39.27 -27.45
C ARG A 82 -20.29 39.29 -28.38
N LEU A 83 -20.33 38.42 -29.39
CA LEU A 83 -21.50 38.25 -30.26
C LEU A 83 -22.67 37.65 -29.49
N MET A 84 -22.39 36.67 -28.64
CA MET A 84 -23.37 36.01 -27.78
C MET A 84 -24.03 36.99 -26.79
N SER A 85 -23.25 37.83 -26.12
CA SER A 85 -23.77 38.80 -25.14
C SER A 85 -24.66 39.91 -25.73
N ARG A 86 -24.81 40.01 -27.06
CA ARG A 86 -25.50 41.13 -27.75
C ARG A 86 -26.67 40.69 -28.65
N LEU A 87 -27.25 39.51 -28.39
CA LEU A 87 -28.23 38.81 -29.22
C LEU A 87 -29.20 39.70 -30.05
N SER A 88 -29.05 39.57 -31.38
CA SER A 88 -30.09 39.76 -32.40
C SER A 88 -30.02 38.56 -33.36
N ILE A 89 -31.16 38.16 -33.92
CA ILE A 89 -31.41 36.89 -34.66
C ILE A 89 -30.43 36.66 -35.85
N ASN A 90 -29.79 37.70 -36.37
CA ASN A 90 -28.87 37.63 -37.52
C ASN A 90 -27.42 37.22 -37.14
N MET A 91 -27.08 37.08 -35.85
CA MET A 91 -25.71 36.83 -35.38
C MET A 91 -25.40 35.36 -35.02
N THR A 92 -26.39 34.48 -35.03
CA THR A 92 -26.23 33.02 -34.79
C THR A 92 -25.38 32.36 -35.88
N ALA A 93 -25.51 32.83 -37.13
CA ALA A 93 -24.68 32.37 -38.24
C ALA A 93 -23.19 32.66 -37.98
N CYS A 94 -22.83 33.87 -37.56
CA CYS A 94 -21.44 34.21 -37.23
C CYS A 94 -20.89 33.40 -36.06
N LEU A 95 -21.68 33.18 -35.02
CA LEU A 95 -21.34 32.33 -33.88
C LEU A 95 -21.05 30.88 -34.32
N SER A 96 -21.93 30.32 -35.15
CA SER A 96 -21.78 28.97 -35.69
C SER A 96 -20.54 28.83 -36.58
N VAL A 97 -20.19 29.88 -37.34
CA VAL A 97 -18.98 29.90 -38.17
C VAL A 97 -17.74 29.98 -37.28
N CYS A 98 -17.71 30.88 -36.28
CA CYS A 98 -16.59 30.99 -35.33
C CYS A 98 -16.29 29.65 -34.65
N LEU A 99 -17.31 28.99 -34.11
CA LEU A 99 -17.18 27.70 -33.44
C LEU A 99 -16.84 26.56 -34.41
N SER A 100 -17.37 26.57 -35.63
CA SER A 100 -17.02 25.60 -36.68
C SER A 100 -15.55 25.71 -37.10
N VAL A 101 -15.00 26.93 -37.14
CA VAL A 101 -13.59 27.15 -37.43
C VAL A 101 -12.73 26.67 -36.26
N CYS A 102 -13.10 26.98 -35.01
CA CYS A 102 -12.44 26.41 -33.84
C CYS A 102 -12.43 24.86 -33.87
N LEU A 103 -13.57 24.23 -34.20
CA LEU A 103 -13.70 22.78 -34.39
C LEU A 103 -12.77 22.24 -35.50
N SER A 104 -12.75 22.89 -36.67
CA SER A 104 -11.93 22.47 -37.79
C SER A 104 -10.43 22.56 -37.51
N VAL A 105 -10.02 23.56 -36.71
CA VAL A 105 -8.64 23.75 -36.26
C VAL A 105 -8.27 22.72 -35.17
N CYS A 106 -9.19 22.42 -34.25
CA CYS A 106 -8.97 21.37 -33.24
C CYS A 106 -8.87 19.96 -33.87
N LEU A 107 -9.56 19.71 -34.98
CA LEU A 107 -9.53 18.43 -35.71
C LEU A 107 -8.24 18.14 -36.47
N SER A 108 -7.38 19.14 -36.64
CA SER A 108 -6.30 19.14 -37.63
C SER A 108 -4.93 19.53 -37.06
N VAL A 109 -4.89 20.00 -35.82
CA VAL A 109 -3.69 20.52 -35.15
C VAL A 109 -3.46 19.82 -33.81
N SER A 110 -2.25 19.93 -33.29
CA SER A 110 -1.75 19.28 -32.07
C SER A 110 -2.53 19.60 -30.78
N LEU A 111 -2.55 18.63 -29.85
CA LEU A 111 -3.16 18.68 -28.51
C LEU A 111 -2.98 20.00 -27.70
N PRO A 112 -1.83 20.71 -27.71
CA PRO A 112 -1.66 21.96 -26.96
C PRO A 112 -2.64 23.07 -27.35
N VAL A 113 -3.10 23.11 -28.60
CA VAL A 113 -4.06 24.12 -29.08
C VAL A 113 -5.46 23.79 -28.60
N CYS A 114 -5.80 22.51 -28.51
CA CYS A 114 -7.05 22.05 -27.93
C CYS A 114 -7.15 22.39 -26.44
N LEU A 115 -6.03 22.25 -25.71
CA LEU A 115 -5.94 22.62 -24.30
C LEU A 115 -6.07 24.13 -24.06
N SER A 116 -5.47 24.97 -24.92
CA SER A 116 -5.60 26.42 -24.79
C SER A 116 -7.04 26.89 -24.98
N VAL A 117 -7.77 26.32 -25.93
CA VAL A 117 -9.21 26.57 -26.15
C VAL A 117 -10.03 26.23 -24.91
N LEU A 118 -9.84 25.02 -24.35
CA LEU A 118 -10.56 24.57 -23.15
C LEU A 118 -10.23 25.40 -21.91
N SER A 119 -9.01 25.96 -21.82
CA SER A 119 -8.60 26.83 -20.71
C SER A 119 -9.01 28.29 -20.85
N SER A 120 -9.60 28.68 -22.00
CA SER A 120 -9.93 30.08 -22.25
C SER A 120 -11.19 30.52 -21.50
N LEU A 121 -11.11 31.69 -20.86
CA LEU A 121 -12.24 32.27 -20.12
C LEU A 121 -13.46 32.56 -21.03
N HIS A 122 -13.20 32.88 -22.30
CA HIS A 122 -14.26 33.14 -23.28
C HIS A 122 -15.02 31.86 -23.65
N TYR A 123 -14.35 30.71 -23.65
CA TYR A 123 -14.97 29.41 -23.88
C TYR A 123 -15.90 29.00 -22.72
N GLU A 124 -15.48 29.21 -21.47
CA GLU A 124 -16.36 29.00 -20.31
C GLU A 124 -17.64 29.85 -20.41
N GLN A 125 -17.52 31.11 -20.84
CA GLN A 125 -18.69 31.98 -21.07
C GLN A 125 -19.63 31.47 -22.18
N LEU A 126 -19.07 30.86 -23.23
CA LEU A 126 -19.84 30.24 -24.32
C LEU A 126 -20.58 28.99 -23.84
N GLN A 127 -19.99 28.20 -22.94
CA GLN A 127 -20.56 26.96 -22.41
C GLN A 127 -21.77 27.19 -21.48
N VAL A 128 -21.83 28.33 -20.79
CA VAL A 128 -22.93 28.71 -19.89
C VAL A 128 -24.16 29.20 -20.67
N CYS A 129 -24.10 29.28 -21.99
CA CYS A 129 -25.22 29.73 -22.82
C CYS A 129 -26.28 28.64 -22.99
N ASP A 130 -27.56 29.03 -22.94
CA ASP A 130 -28.72 28.16 -23.15
C ASP A 130 -29.01 27.86 -24.64
N ASP A 131 -28.09 28.22 -25.56
CA ASP A 131 -28.28 27.99 -27.00
C ASP A 131 -27.89 26.55 -27.40
N VAL A 132 -28.88 25.81 -27.91
CA VAL A 132 -28.75 24.40 -28.31
C VAL A 132 -27.67 24.18 -29.37
N THR A 133 -27.50 25.12 -30.32
CA THR A 133 -26.51 24.99 -31.39
C THR A 133 -25.09 25.14 -30.85
N VAL A 134 -24.89 26.04 -29.89
CA VAL A 134 -23.61 26.23 -29.20
C VAL A 134 -23.28 25.02 -28.33
N SER A 135 -24.25 24.50 -27.56
CA SER A 135 -24.04 23.30 -26.74
C SER A 135 -23.67 22.08 -27.58
N LEU A 136 -24.35 21.86 -28.72
CA LEU A 136 -24.01 20.78 -29.67
C LEU A 136 -22.60 20.93 -30.24
N GLN A 137 -22.20 22.14 -30.61
CA GLN A 137 -20.86 22.41 -31.12
C GLN A 137 -19.79 22.21 -30.05
N CYS A 138 -20.05 22.60 -28.79
CA CYS A 138 -19.16 22.33 -27.67
C CYS A 138 -19.00 20.83 -27.39
N VAL A 139 -20.10 20.08 -27.33
CA VAL A 139 -20.04 18.62 -27.12
C VAL A 139 -19.36 17.93 -28.30
N SER A 140 -19.60 18.37 -29.54
CA SER A 140 -18.89 17.86 -30.72
C SER A 140 -17.38 18.15 -30.66
N LEU A 141 -17.00 19.32 -30.16
CA LEU A 141 -15.60 19.70 -29.98
C LEU A 141 -14.94 18.81 -28.90
N TRP A 142 -15.64 18.52 -27.80
CA TRP A 142 -15.19 17.60 -26.76
C TRP A 142 -15.00 16.17 -27.25
N ILE A 143 -15.92 15.64 -28.07
CA ILE A 143 -15.80 14.29 -28.67
C ILE A 143 -14.50 14.18 -29.47
N ASN A 144 -14.12 15.25 -30.18
CA ASN A 144 -12.93 15.26 -31.02
C ASN A 144 -11.62 15.45 -30.22
N ILE A 145 -11.64 16.16 -29.07
CA ILE A 145 -10.47 16.40 -28.21
C ILE A 145 -10.17 15.22 -27.26
N CYS A 146 -11.10 14.28 -27.14
CA CYS A 146 -11.11 13.24 -26.10
C CYS A 146 -9.92 12.25 -26.09
N THR A 147 -8.87 12.46 -26.90
CA THR A 147 -7.71 11.54 -26.98
C THR A 147 -6.75 11.61 -25.79
N ASP A 148 -6.60 12.76 -25.09
CA ASP A 148 -5.62 12.86 -23.97
C ASP A 148 -6.09 13.64 -22.72
N SER A 149 -7.10 14.52 -22.81
CA SER A 149 -7.51 15.42 -21.70
C SER A 149 -8.89 15.11 -21.14
N VAL A 150 -9.07 13.86 -20.70
CA VAL A 150 -10.39 13.27 -20.49
C VAL A 150 -11.09 13.69 -19.17
N MET A 151 -10.33 14.22 -18.22
CA MET A 151 -10.83 14.54 -16.86
C MET A 151 -11.73 15.77 -16.79
N LEU A 152 -11.42 16.81 -17.57
CA LEU A 152 -12.16 18.07 -17.58
C LEU A 152 -13.47 17.89 -18.37
N LEU A 153 -13.35 17.29 -19.55
CA LEU A 153 -14.46 17.01 -20.48
C LEU A 153 -15.58 16.17 -19.87
N LEU A 154 -15.26 15.27 -18.95
CA LEU A 154 -16.24 14.39 -18.31
C LEU A 154 -17.17 15.15 -17.36
N ASN A 155 -16.66 16.12 -16.58
CA ASN A 155 -17.49 16.93 -15.69
C ASN A 155 -18.40 17.86 -16.48
N ASP A 156 -17.88 18.44 -17.56
CA ASP A 156 -18.63 19.32 -18.45
C ASP A 156 -19.73 18.57 -19.22
N ALA A 157 -19.45 17.36 -19.70
CA ALA A 157 -20.43 16.49 -20.35
C ALA A 157 -21.59 16.13 -19.42
N VAL A 158 -21.30 15.83 -18.16
CA VAL A 158 -22.35 15.51 -17.18
C VAL A 158 -23.08 16.77 -16.69
N GLY A 159 -22.40 17.92 -16.61
CA GLY A 159 -23.06 19.21 -16.43
C GLY A 159 -24.10 19.48 -17.52
N GLN A 160 -23.75 19.22 -18.78
CA GLN A 160 -24.68 19.34 -19.92
C GLN A 160 -25.85 18.36 -19.83
N LEU A 161 -25.65 17.11 -19.36
CA LEU A 161 -26.73 16.16 -19.11
C LEU A 161 -27.69 16.58 -17.99
N ALA A 162 -27.22 17.40 -17.05
CA ALA A 162 -28.02 17.89 -15.93
C ALA A 162 -28.81 19.18 -16.27
N VAL A 163 -28.27 20.00 -17.17
CA VAL A 163 -28.83 21.33 -17.50
C VAL A 163 -29.64 21.32 -18.80
N SER A 164 -29.24 20.52 -19.79
CA SER A 164 -29.90 20.50 -21.10
C SER A 164 -31.18 19.67 -21.09
N ALA A 165 -32.23 20.18 -21.73
CA ALA A 165 -33.47 19.44 -21.98
C ALA A 165 -33.57 18.94 -23.44
N ASP A 166 -32.57 19.22 -24.29
CA ASP A 166 -32.57 18.90 -25.71
C ASP A 166 -32.06 17.47 -26.00
N GLU A 167 -32.75 16.76 -26.90
CA GLU A 167 -32.47 15.35 -27.21
C GLU A 167 -31.13 15.15 -27.93
N ALA A 168 -30.74 16.09 -28.79
CA ALA A 168 -29.51 15.98 -29.56
C ALA A 168 -28.28 16.27 -28.67
N VAL A 169 -28.38 17.28 -27.79
CA VAL A 169 -27.34 17.59 -26.79
C VAL A 169 -27.18 16.44 -25.80
N GLY A 170 -28.29 15.92 -25.27
CA GLY A 170 -28.27 14.78 -24.35
C GLY A 170 -27.66 13.53 -24.97
N ARG A 171 -28.07 13.17 -26.21
CA ARG A 171 -27.49 12.04 -26.94
C ARG A 171 -25.99 12.20 -27.16
N ALA A 172 -25.54 13.39 -27.56
CA ALA A 172 -24.13 13.67 -27.80
C ALA A 172 -23.31 13.58 -26.50
N ALA A 173 -23.85 14.06 -25.38
CA ALA A 173 -23.20 14.00 -24.08
C ALA A 173 -23.15 12.55 -23.52
N VAL A 174 -24.21 11.75 -23.65
CA VAL A 174 -24.19 10.32 -23.29
C VAL A 174 -23.15 9.57 -24.12
N ARG A 175 -23.10 9.81 -25.44
CA ARG A 175 -22.09 9.20 -26.33
C ARG A 175 -20.67 9.60 -25.96
N LEU A 176 -20.44 10.87 -25.61
CA LEU A 176 -19.15 11.34 -25.13
C LEU A 176 -18.73 10.60 -23.84
N VAL A 177 -19.63 10.45 -22.86
CA VAL A 177 -19.36 9.70 -21.62
C VAL A 177 -19.05 8.23 -21.89
N LEU A 178 -19.75 7.59 -22.84
CA LEU A 178 -19.47 6.21 -23.26
C LEU A 178 -18.12 6.06 -23.98
N LEU A 179 -17.78 7.02 -24.86
CA LEU A 179 -16.48 7.05 -25.56
C LEU A 179 -15.32 7.24 -24.57
N ILE A 180 -15.49 8.15 -23.61
CA ILE A 180 -14.59 8.35 -22.48
C ILE A 180 -14.45 7.04 -21.68
N GLY A 181 -15.58 6.35 -21.44
CA GLY A 181 -15.64 5.06 -20.75
C GLY A 181 -14.88 3.93 -21.43
N GLY A 182 -14.91 3.85 -22.76
CA GLY A 182 -14.21 2.83 -23.53
C GLY A 182 -12.70 3.04 -23.66
N GLN A 183 -12.20 4.27 -23.47
CA GLN A 183 -10.78 4.63 -23.65
C GLN A 183 -9.96 4.55 -22.35
N LEU A 184 -10.59 4.61 -21.17
CA LEU A 184 -9.91 4.79 -19.87
C LEU A 184 -10.38 3.80 -18.79
N GLU A 185 -10.24 2.50 -19.05
CA GLU A 185 -10.78 1.45 -18.18
C GLU A 185 -10.38 1.50 -16.68
N PRO A 186 -9.16 1.91 -16.23
CA PRO A 186 -8.83 1.85 -14.80
C PRO A 186 -9.03 3.16 -14.01
N ARG A 187 -8.97 4.34 -14.64
CA ARG A 187 -9.03 5.65 -13.92
C ARG A 187 -10.44 6.24 -13.84
N LEU A 188 -11.29 5.85 -14.78
CA LEU A 188 -12.66 6.34 -14.94
C LEU A 188 -13.62 5.76 -13.88
N GLN A 189 -13.31 4.58 -13.34
CA GLN A 189 -14.05 3.94 -12.23
C GLN A 189 -14.17 4.88 -11.01
N THR A 190 -13.10 5.57 -10.66
CA THR A 190 -13.06 6.56 -9.55
C THR A 190 -13.91 7.82 -9.81
N LEU A 191 -14.20 8.14 -11.07
CA LEU A 191 -14.89 9.37 -11.47
C LEU A 191 -16.36 9.14 -11.76
N LEU A 192 -16.70 8.01 -12.39
CA LEU A 192 -18.08 7.51 -12.42
C LEU A 192 -18.66 7.34 -11.01
N LEU A 193 -17.81 7.06 -10.01
CA LEU A 193 -18.19 7.08 -8.59
C LEU A 193 -18.54 8.50 -8.07
N ARG A 194 -17.90 9.58 -8.57
CA ARG A 194 -18.29 10.96 -8.25
C ARG A 194 -19.60 11.37 -8.91
N PHE A 195 -19.89 10.81 -10.09
CA PHE A 195 -21.20 10.95 -10.75
C PHE A 195 -22.32 10.17 -10.06
N ARG A 196 -21.99 9.26 -9.13
CA ARG A 196 -22.96 8.49 -8.38
C ARG A 196 -23.49 9.25 -7.17
N GLY A 197 -24.37 10.21 -7.43
CA GLY A 197 -25.42 10.62 -6.49
C GLY A 197 -26.69 9.81 -6.74
N GLN A 198 -27.64 9.78 -5.79
CA GLN A 198 -29.00 9.23 -6.00
C GLN A 198 -29.75 9.92 -7.17
N SER A 199 -29.19 10.99 -7.73
CA SER A 199 -29.67 11.75 -8.87
C SER A 199 -29.31 11.16 -10.23
N SER A 200 -28.22 10.40 -10.44
CA SER A 200 -27.81 10.00 -11.80
C SER A 200 -28.61 8.83 -12.38
N ASP A 201 -28.89 7.79 -11.59
CA ASP A 201 -29.82 6.72 -11.99
C ASP A 201 -31.23 7.28 -12.21
N ARG A 202 -31.65 8.27 -11.40
CA ARG A 202 -32.94 8.95 -11.59
C ARG A 202 -32.96 9.84 -12.83
N LEU A 203 -31.88 10.57 -13.11
CA LEU A 203 -31.78 11.49 -14.24
C LEU A 203 -31.76 10.71 -15.55
N LEU A 204 -30.96 9.65 -15.64
CA LEU A 204 -30.90 8.81 -16.84
C LEU A 204 -32.21 8.03 -17.08
N ASP A 205 -32.82 7.49 -16.03
CA ASP A 205 -34.03 6.66 -16.15
C ASP A 205 -35.33 7.49 -16.26
N LYS A 206 -35.37 8.72 -15.72
CA LYS A 206 -36.57 9.60 -15.79
C LYS A 206 -36.49 10.68 -16.87
N ASP A 207 -35.34 11.33 -17.04
CA ASP A 207 -35.26 12.53 -17.87
C ASP A 207 -34.88 12.19 -19.32
N TRP A 208 -34.18 11.07 -19.54
CA TRP A 208 -33.58 10.73 -20.83
C TRP A 208 -34.10 9.45 -21.51
N ARG A 209 -34.73 8.53 -20.77
CA ARG A 209 -35.41 7.37 -21.39
C ARG A 209 -36.63 7.78 -22.22
N GLY A 210 -36.81 7.12 -23.36
CA GLY A 210 -37.93 7.31 -24.29
C GLY A 210 -37.71 8.39 -25.35
N ARG A 211 -36.51 8.98 -25.43
CA ARG A 211 -36.15 10.07 -26.36
C ARG A 211 -35.38 9.60 -27.62
N GLY A 212 -35.44 8.31 -27.93
CA GLY A 212 -34.90 7.74 -29.19
C GLY A 212 -33.40 7.44 -29.20
N PHE A 213 -32.75 7.30 -28.03
CA PHE A 213 -31.36 6.83 -27.86
C PHE A 213 -31.19 5.95 -26.59
N ASP A 214 -32.21 5.14 -26.31
CA ASP A 214 -32.28 4.32 -25.09
C ASP A 214 -31.15 3.28 -25.01
N GLN A 215 -30.62 2.83 -26.14
CA GLN A 215 -29.52 1.88 -26.20
C GLN A 215 -28.23 2.47 -25.59
N GLU A 216 -27.91 3.73 -25.89
CA GLU A 216 -26.77 4.42 -25.30
C GLU A 216 -27.00 4.70 -23.80
N VAL A 217 -28.22 5.02 -23.39
CA VAL A 217 -28.57 5.21 -21.98
C VAL A 217 -28.42 3.90 -21.18
N ASP A 218 -28.90 2.78 -21.71
CA ASP A 218 -28.79 1.46 -21.08
C ASP A 218 -27.33 0.98 -20.97
N GLN A 219 -26.51 1.24 -21.99
CA GLN A 219 -25.07 0.98 -21.93
C GLN A 219 -24.38 1.77 -20.80
N LEU A 220 -24.76 3.03 -20.62
CA LEU A 220 -24.21 3.85 -19.54
C LEU A 220 -24.65 3.34 -18.15
N ILE A 221 -25.92 2.96 -18.01
CA ILE A 221 -26.46 2.40 -16.75
C ILE A 221 -25.78 1.08 -16.38
N THR A 222 -25.54 0.19 -17.36
CA THR A 222 -24.85 -1.08 -17.12
C THR A 222 -23.39 -0.88 -16.66
N LEU A 223 -22.67 0.05 -17.27
CA LEU A 223 -21.31 0.44 -16.85
C LEU A 223 -21.28 1.04 -15.43
N LEU A 224 -22.28 1.83 -15.05
CA LEU A 224 -22.38 2.40 -13.70
C LEU A 224 -22.68 1.32 -12.63
N ARG A 225 -23.44 0.28 -12.98
CA ARG A 225 -23.84 -0.79 -12.04
C ARG A 225 -22.74 -1.80 -11.78
N SER A 226 -21.91 -2.15 -12.76
CA SER A 226 -20.82 -3.13 -12.58
C SER A 226 -19.77 -2.70 -11.54
N VAL A 227 -19.45 -1.40 -11.48
CA VAL A 227 -18.49 -0.84 -10.50
C VAL A 227 -19.03 -0.92 -9.06
N SER A 228 -20.35 -0.93 -8.89
CA SER A 228 -20.98 -0.89 -7.56
C SER A 228 -20.89 -2.21 -6.80
N THR A 229 -20.89 -3.35 -7.50
CA THR A 229 -20.90 -4.67 -6.87
C THR A 229 -19.56 -4.99 -6.19
N GLU A 230 -18.44 -4.59 -6.82
CA GLU A 230 -17.10 -4.87 -6.30
C GLU A 230 -16.79 -4.10 -5.01
N HIS A 231 -17.21 -2.82 -4.93
CA HIS A 231 -17.00 -2.00 -3.75
C HIS A 231 -17.85 -2.43 -2.56
N VAL A 232 -19.11 -2.83 -2.82
CA VAL A 232 -19.98 -3.40 -1.78
C VAL A 232 -19.40 -4.72 -1.26
N GLN A 233 -18.90 -5.59 -2.15
CA GLN A 233 -18.22 -6.82 -1.76
C GLN A 233 -16.95 -6.54 -0.94
N ALA A 234 -16.09 -5.61 -1.36
CA ALA A 234 -14.89 -5.22 -0.63
C ALA A 234 -15.22 -4.65 0.76
N ALA A 235 -16.22 -3.76 0.85
CA ALA A 235 -16.68 -3.19 2.12
C ALA A 235 -17.24 -4.28 3.06
N CYS A 236 -18.00 -5.25 2.53
CA CYS A 236 -18.49 -6.38 3.31
C CYS A 236 -17.34 -7.22 3.88
N VAL A 237 -16.27 -7.48 3.12
CA VAL A 237 -15.08 -8.21 3.57
C VAL A 237 -14.36 -7.44 4.69
N ILE A 238 -14.15 -6.15 4.51
CA ILE A 238 -13.49 -5.29 5.52
C ILE A 238 -14.34 -5.25 6.81
N GLN A 239 -15.64 -5.04 6.69
CA GLN A 239 -16.54 -4.99 7.85
C GLN A 239 -16.63 -6.35 8.54
N ALA A 240 -16.66 -7.46 7.81
CA ALA A 240 -16.66 -8.81 8.39
C ALA A 240 -15.33 -9.07 9.14
N ALA A 241 -14.20 -8.69 8.55
CA ALA A 241 -12.88 -8.79 9.18
C ALA A 241 -12.82 -7.95 10.48
N TRP A 242 -13.33 -6.72 10.45
CA TRP A 242 -13.40 -5.84 11.61
C TRP A 242 -14.30 -6.39 12.72
N ARG A 243 -15.54 -6.79 12.40
CA ARG A 243 -16.47 -7.41 13.36
C ARG A 243 -15.84 -8.64 14.01
N SER A 244 -15.14 -9.46 13.23
CA SER A 244 -14.42 -10.63 13.72
C SER A 244 -13.23 -10.25 14.62
N HIS A 245 -12.47 -9.21 14.28
CA HIS A 245 -11.39 -8.68 15.12
C HIS A 245 -11.90 -8.20 16.48
N CYS A 246 -12.95 -7.38 16.50
CA CYS A 246 -13.59 -6.89 17.73
C CYS A 246 -14.07 -8.06 18.61
N THR A 247 -14.73 -9.05 18.00
CA THR A 247 -15.22 -10.24 18.71
C THR A 247 -14.06 -11.03 19.32
N ARG A 248 -12.99 -11.28 18.56
CA ARG A 248 -11.80 -11.98 19.05
C ARG A 248 -11.10 -11.23 20.19
N ARG A 249 -11.03 -9.89 20.15
CA ARG A 249 -10.51 -9.09 21.28
C ARG A 249 -11.39 -9.22 22.52
N ARG A 250 -12.71 -9.14 22.39
CA ARG A 250 -13.65 -9.29 23.50
C ARG A 250 -13.56 -10.67 24.15
N VAL A 251 -13.47 -11.74 23.35
CA VAL A 251 -13.27 -13.11 23.84
C VAL A 251 -11.94 -13.26 24.59
N LYS A 252 -10.84 -12.72 24.06
CA LYS A 252 -9.54 -12.74 24.76
C LYS A 252 -9.60 -11.98 26.09
N SER A 253 -10.31 -10.86 26.16
CA SER A 253 -10.51 -10.11 27.41
C SER A 253 -11.31 -10.94 28.44
N LEU A 254 -12.41 -11.57 28.02
CA LEU A 254 -13.20 -12.46 28.88
C LEU A 254 -12.39 -13.64 29.39
N GLN A 255 -11.57 -14.26 28.53
CA GLN A 255 -10.71 -15.37 28.94
C GLN A 255 -9.72 -14.95 30.03
N ARG A 256 -9.18 -13.73 29.98
CA ARG A 256 -8.32 -13.18 31.05
C ARG A 256 -9.09 -13.02 32.36
N ALA A 257 -10.31 -12.49 32.32
CA ALA A 257 -11.16 -12.34 33.50
C ALA A 257 -11.52 -13.69 34.13
N VAL A 258 -11.89 -14.69 33.32
CA VAL A 258 -12.16 -16.06 33.77
C VAL A 258 -10.91 -16.69 34.38
N CYS A 259 -9.74 -16.55 33.74
CA CYS A 259 -8.48 -17.05 34.28
C CYS A 259 -8.14 -16.43 35.64
N LEU A 260 -8.36 -15.11 35.82
CA LEU A 260 -8.15 -14.44 37.09
C LEU A 260 -9.10 -14.97 38.17
N LEU A 261 -10.38 -15.15 37.84
CA LEU A 261 -11.39 -15.67 38.77
C LEU A 261 -11.07 -17.11 39.17
N GLN A 262 -10.70 -17.96 38.22
CA GLN A 262 -10.27 -19.34 38.48
C GLN A 262 -9.01 -19.39 39.37
N ARG A 263 -8.01 -18.53 39.11
CA ARG A 263 -6.82 -18.42 39.96
C ARG A 263 -7.18 -18.01 41.38
N ARG A 264 -8.04 -16.99 41.53
CA ARG A 264 -8.51 -16.51 42.83
C ARG A 264 -9.28 -17.59 43.58
N TYR A 265 -10.17 -18.30 42.91
CA TYR A 265 -10.90 -19.43 43.50
C TYR A 265 -9.96 -20.53 43.98
N ARG A 266 -9.00 -20.96 43.14
CA ARG A 266 -8.01 -21.99 43.53
C ARG A 266 -7.17 -21.54 44.72
N TYR A 267 -6.72 -20.28 44.73
CA TYR A 267 -6.01 -19.70 45.86
C TYR A 267 -6.85 -19.73 47.14
N LEU A 268 -8.09 -19.23 47.08
CA LEU A 268 -9.00 -19.22 48.23
C LEU A 268 -9.32 -20.64 48.72
N SER A 269 -9.49 -21.61 47.82
CA SER A 269 -9.72 -23.01 48.17
C SER A 269 -8.53 -23.62 48.93
N VAL A 270 -7.30 -23.34 48.48
CA VAL A 270 -6.08 -23.77 49.19
C VAL A 270 -5.98 -23.09 50.55
N CYS A 271 -6.16 -21.77 50.62
CA CYS A 271 -6.13 -21.03 51.88
C CYS A 271 -7.16 -21.56 52.87
N LEU A 272 -8.39 -21.81 52.42
CA LEU A 272 -9.45 -22.37 53.26
C LEU A 272 -9.05 -23.75 53.80
N SER A 273 -8.52 -24.63 52.94
CA SER A 273 -8.02 -25.94 53.36
C SER A 273 -6.91 -25.83 54.39
N VAL A 274 -5.99 -24.87 54.24
CA VAL A 274 -4.92 -24.62 55.22
C VAL A 274 -5.51 -24.12 56.54
N CYS A 275 -6.40 -23.13 56.51
CA CYS A 275 -7.07 -22.62 57.71
C CYS A 275 -7.82 -23.74 58.45
N LEU A 276 -8.58 -24.58 57.73
CA LEU A 276 -9.23 -25.77 58.28
C LEU A 276 -8.21 -26.71 58.93
N SER A 277 -7.10 -27.02 58.26
CA SER A 277 -6.06 -27.88 58.84
C SER A 277 -5.48 -27.32 60.14
N VAL A 278 -5.29 -26.00 60.23
CA VAL A 278 -4.81 -25.32 61.45
C VAL A 278 -5.82 -25.46 62.58
N THR A 279 -7.12 -25.24 62.31
CA THR A 279 -8.17 -25.41 63.32
C THR A 279 -8.25 -26.86 63.83
N VAL A 280 -8.20 -27.84 62.92
CA VAL A 280 -8.17 -29.27 63.28
C VAL A 280 -6.94 -29.59 64.14
N ASN A 281 -5.76 -29.09 63.77
CA ASN A 281 -4.53 -29.28 64.53
C ASN A 281 -4.65 -28.68 65.94
N ALA A 282 -5.22 -27.49 66.09
CA ALA A 282 -5.47 -26.86 67.39
C ALA A 282 -6.42 -27.72 68.25
N HIS A 283 -7.52 -28.21 67.68
CA HIS A 283 -8.44 -29.12 68.38
C HIS A 283 -7.75 -30.42 68.81
N VAL A 284 -6.92 -31.02 67.96
CA VAL A 284 -6.13 -32.22 68.30
C VAL A 284 -5.14 -31.93 69.43
N CYS A 285 -4.48 -30.77 69.41
CA CYS A 285 -3.58 -30.35 70.49
C CYS A 285 -4.30 -30.24 71.83
N VAL A 286 -5.46 -29.58 71.87
CA VAL A 286 -6.27 -29.44 73.08
C VAL A 286 -6.74 -30.81 73.57
N ARG A 287 -7.22 -31.69 72.68
CA ARG A 287 -7.60 -33.07 73.02
C ARG A 287 -6.44 -33.86 73.64
N ARG A 288 -5.24 -33.77 73.06
CA ARG A 288 -4.03 -34.42 73.60
C ARG A 288 -3.61 -33.85 74.96
N GLN A 289 -3.79 -32.55 75.19
CA GLN A 289 -3.50 -31.94 76.49
C GLN A 289 -4.49 -32.41 77.56
N ARG A 290 -5.79 -32.43 77.25
CA ARG A 290 -6.83 -32.95 78.16
C ARG A 290 -6.59 -34.41 78.52
N ALA A 291 -6.35 -35.26 77.52
CA ALA A 291 -6.04 -36.67 77.74
C ALA A 291 -4.78 -36.88 78.62
N ARG A 292 -3.74 -36.05 78.45
CA ARG A 292 -2.55 -36.08 79.33
C ARG A 292 -2.89 -35.68 80.76
N ARG A 293 -3.67 -34.63 80.96
CA ARG A 293 -4.12 -34.20 82.30
C ARG A 293 -4.93 -35.28 82.99
N GLU A 294 -5.91 -35.86 82.29
CA GLU A 294 -6.74 -36.95 82.79
C GLU A 294 -5.89 -38.19 83.13
N PHE A 295 -4.93 -38.54 82.28
CA PHE A 295 -3.99 -39.65 82.55
C PHE A 295 -3.17 -39.39 83.83
N HIS A 296 -2.56 -38.21 83.97
CA HIS A 296 -1.78 -37.86 85.16
C HIS A 296 -2.65 -37.78 86.43
N GLN A 297 -3.90 -37.33 86.31
CA GLN A 297 -4.84 -37.30 87.42
C GLN A 297 -5.21 -38.72 87.88
N LYS A 298 -5.54 -39.62 86.95
CA LYS A 298 -5.80 -41.04 87.25
C LYS A 298 -4.58 -41.72 87.86
N GLN A 299 -3.38 -41.46 87.32
CA GLN A 299 -2.12 -41.99 87.85
C GLN A 299 -1.89 -41.52 89.29
N ARG A 300 -2.15 -40.24 89.59
CA ARG A 300 -2.02 -39.69 90.95
C ARG A 300 -3.03 -40.32 91.92
N GLN A 301 -4.28 -40.46 91.50
CA GLN A 301 -5.34 -41.10 92.30
C GLN A 301 -4.97 -42.56 92.62
N LEU A 302 -4.47 -43.31 91.64
CA LEU A 302 -4.01 -44.68 91.87
C LEU A 302 -2.85 -44.75 92.87
N LEU A 303 -1.85 -43.88 92.71
CA LEU A 303 -0.70 -43.82 93.64
C LEU A 303 -1.11 -43.46 95.08
N GLN A 304 -2.19 -42.69 95.27
CA GLN A 304 -2.73 -42.38 96.60
C GLN A 304 -3.41 -43.57 97.27
N LEU A 305 -3.96 -44.52 96.50
CA LEU A 305 -4.69 -45.69 96.98
C LEU A 305 -3.78 -46.93 97.16
N LEU A 306 -2.60 -46.93 96.53
CA LEU A 306 -1.68 -48.07 96.50
C LEU A 306 -0.88 -48.21 97.81
N PRO A 307 -0.73 -49.42 98.37
CA PRO A 307 0.16 -49.67 99.51
C PRO A 307 1.63 -49.36 99.18
N PRO A 308 2.43 -48.80 100.10
CA PRO A 308 3.81 -48.38 99.83
C PRO A 308 4.73 -49.50 99.33
N GLY A 309 4.54 -50.74 99.81
CA GLY A 309 5.31 -51.91 99.36
C GLY A 309 5.04 -52.34 97.90
N GLN A 310 3.92 -51.91 97.30
CA GLN A 310 3.54 -52.27 95.92
C GLN A 310 3.86 -51.17 94.89
N VAL A 311 4.20 -49.96 95.34
CA VAL A 311 4.50 -48.81 94.46
C VAL A 311 5.64 -49.11 93.50
N GLN A 312 6.72 -49.74 93.99
CA GLN A 312 7.90 -50.05 93.16
C GLN A 312 7.59 -51.07 92.05
N ALA A 313 6.79 -52.10 92.36
CA ALA A 313 6.37 -53.09 91.38
C ALA A 313 5.48 -52.47 90.29
N TYR A 314 4.57 -51.57 90.68
CA TYR A 314 3.74 -50.81 89.74
C TYR A 314 4.54 -49.88 88.82
N LEU A 315 5.55 -49.16 89.36
CA LEU A 315 6.42 -48.31 88.55
C LEU A 315 7.24 -49.13 87.55
N ALA A 316 7.80 -50.27 87.97
CA ALA A 316 8.52 -51.18 87.07
C ALA A 316 7.63 -51.75 85.95
N GLU A 317 6.36 -52.04 86.25
CA GLU A 317 5.36 -52.43 85.23
C GLU A 317 5.08 -51.28 84.24
N CYS A 318 4.94 -50.05 84.74
CA CYS A 318 4.74 -48.86 83.90
C CYS A 318 5.93 -48.61 82.97
N GLU A 319 7.16 -48.75 83.48
CA GLU A 319 8.39 -48.65 82.69
C GLU A 319 8.44 -49.71 81.59
N ARG A 320 8.09 -50.97 81.92
CA ARG A 320 8.07 -52.05 80.92
C ARG A 320 7.04 -51.80 79.83
N ARG A 321 5.83 -51.37 80.19
CA ARG A 321 4.78 -51.02 79.21
C ARG A 321 5.17 -49.82 78.36
N ALA A 322 5.76 -48.80 78.96
CA ALA A 322 6.28 -47.63 78.23
C ALA A 322 7.39 -48.04 77.25
N ALA A 323 8.31 -48.92 77.65
CA ALA A 323 9.37 -49.43 76.79
C ALA A 323 8.78 -50.17 75.57
N VAL A 324 7.78 -51.03 75.74
CA VAL A 324 7.11 -51.72 74.62
C VAL A 324 6.43 -50.73 73.66
N LEU A 325 5.77 -49.68 74.18
CA LEU A 325 5.15 -48.64 73.36
C LEU A 325 6.19 -47.82 72.57
N ILE A 326 7.29 -47.43 73.21
CA ILE A 326 8.37 -46.68 72.56
C ILE A 326 9.03 -47.54 71.47
N GLN A 327 9.32 -48.81 71.78
CA GLN A 327 9.94 -49.73 70.83
C GLN A 327 9.03 -50.01 69.63
N SER A 328 7.73 -50.25 69.85
CA SER A 328 6.77 -50.46 68.76
C SER A 328 6.58 -49.20 67.90
N ALA A 329 6.50 -48.02 68.52
CA ALA A 329 6.45 -46.74 67.82
C ALA A 329 7.71 -46.50 66.97
N TRP A 330 8.89 -46.81 67.50
CA TRP A 330 10.16 -46.71 66.77
C TRP A 330 10.24 -47.68 65.59
N ARG A 331 9.83 -48.95 65.79
CA ARG A 331 9.78 -49.94 64.71
C ARG A 331 8.86 -49.45 63.58
N GLY A 332 7.70 -48.92 63.92
CA GLY A 332 6.77 -48.33 62.95
C GLY A 332 7.34 -47.08 62.25
N TYR A 333 8.02 -46.19 62.99
CA TYR A 333 8.68 -45.02 62.41
C TYR A 333 9.79 -45.42 61.42
N ARG A 334 10.65 -46.37 61.81
CA ARG A 334 11.72 -46.89 60.96
C ARG A 334 11.16 -47.47 59.66
N GLN A 335 10.11 -48.29 59.74
CA GLN A 335 9.49 -48.89 58.56
C GLN A 335 8.89 -47.83 57.62
N ARG A 336 8.15 -46.86 58.16
CA ARG A 336 7.60 -45.75 57.36
C ARG A 336 8.68 -44.89 56.75
N ARG A 337 9.77 -44.63 57.48
CA ARG A 337 10.92 -43.89 56.96
C ARG A 337 11.56 -44.64 55.80
N GLN A 338 11.84 -45.93 55.94
CA GLN A 338 12.40 -46.75 54.87
C GLN A 338 11.49 -46.78 53.63
N HIS A 339 10.19 -46.99 53.82
CA HIS A 339 9.22 -46.97 52.73
C HIS A 339 9.18 -45.61 52.03
N ASN A 340 9.09 -44.50 52.78
CA ASN A 340 9.08 -43.15 52.23
C ASN A 340 10.36 -42.83 51.45
N THR A 341 11.52 -43.22 51.98
CA THR A 341 12.80 -43.04 51.27
C THR A 341 12.76 -43.82 49.95
N HIS A 342 12.35 -45.09 49.98
CA HIS A 342 12.26 -45.92 48.78
C HIS A 342 11.27 -45.34 47.74
N THR A 343 10.09 -44.92 48.16
CA THR A 343 9.11 -44.29 47.27
C THR A 343 9.63 -42.98 46.69
N HIS A 344 10.33 -42.16 47.47
CA HIS A 344 10.90 -40.90 46.99
C HIS A 344 12.02 -41.15 45.98
N THR A 345 12.87 -42.16 46.20
CA THR A 345 13.90 -42.57 45.24
C THR A 345 13.28 -43.05 43.93
N LEU A 346 12.21 -43.85 43.98
CA LEU A 346 11.48 -44.31 42.79
C LEU A 346 10.81 -43.14 42.03
N GLN A 347 10.18 -42.21 42.74
CA GLN A 347 9.57 -41.02 42.12
C GLN A 347 10.62 -40.12 41.47
N HIS A 348 11.76 -39.92 42.15
CA HIS A 348 12.85 -39.12 41.64
C HIS A 348 13.47 -39.74 40.37
N THR A 349 13.75 -41.05 40.39
CA THR A 349 14.27 -41.76 39.22
C THR A 349 13.29 -41.76 38.05
N HIS A 350 12.00 -41.96 38.30
CA HIS A 350 10.96 -41.85 37.26
C HIS A 350 10.91 -40.43 36.65
N THR A 351 10.94 -39.40 37.49
CA THR A 351 10.93 -37.99 37.05
C THR A 351 12.18 -37.66 36.23
N GLN A 352 13.36 -38.11 36.67
CA GLN A 352 14.61 -37.96 35.94
C GLN A 352 14.56 -38.66 34.57
N GLN A 353 14.04 -39.89 34.50
CA GLN A 353 13.88 -40.60 33.23
C GLN A 353 12.89 -39.91 32.30
N GLN A 354 11.79 -39.39 32.82
CA GLN A 354 10.80 -38.65 32.04
C GLN A 354 11.38 -37.33 31.51
N ALA A 355 12.13 -36.61 32.33
CA ALA A 355 12.87 -35.41 31.92
C ALA A 355 13.91 -35.76 30.82
N ALA A 356 14.69 -36.82 31.02
CA ALA A 356 15.66 -37.30 30.04
C ALA A 356 15.00 -37.66 28.70
N ARG A 357 13.86 -38.37 28.71
CA ARG A 357 13.10 -38.69 27.49
C ARG A 357 12.59 -37.43 26.79
N THR A 358 12.14 -36.44 27.55
CA THR A 358 11.67 -35.16 27.01
C THR A 358 12.81 -34.39 26.32
N LEU A 359 13.96 -34.29 26.99
CA LEU A 359 15.16 -33.69 26.43
C LEU A 359 15.67 -34.45 25.21
N GLN A 360 15.74 -35.78 25.26
CA GLN A 360 16.13 -36.61 24.13
C GLN A 360 15.21 -36.41 22.93
N ARG A 361 13.89 -36.32 23.13
CA ARG A 361 12.94 -36.00 22.05
C ARG A 361 13.19 -34.61 21.49
N ALA A 362 13.36 -33.60 22.35
CA ALA A 362 13.63 -32.23 21.92
C ALA A 362 14.94 -32.14 21.11
N VAL A 363 16.01 -32.79 21.56
CA VAL A 363 17.29 -32.86 20.85
C VAL A 363 17.14 -33.60 19.52
N ARG A 364 16.42 -34.72 19.47
CA ARG A 364 16.14 -35.43 18.20
C ARG A 364 15.37 -34.54 17.22
N TYR A 365 14.37 -33.81 17.68
CA TYR A 365 13.64 -32.84 16.84
C TYR A 365 14.56 -31.71 16.37
N PHE A 366 15.36 -31.15 17.26
CA PHE A 366 16.33 -30.11 16.93
C PHE A 366 17.35 -30.59 15.89
N LEU A 367 17.92 -31.79 16.07
CA LEU A 367 18.85 -32.40 15.13
C LEU A 367 18.17 -32.70 13.79
N LYS A 368 16.93 -33.20 13.78
CA LYS A 368 16.14 -33.40 12.56
C LYS A 368 15.93 -32.06 11.84
N ARG A 369 15.58 -31.00 12.57
CA ARG A 369 15.41 -29.65 12.03
C ARG A 369 16.72 -29.09 11.48
N ARG A 370 17.85 -29.25 12.19
CA ARG A 370 19.17 -28.82 11.69
C ARG A 370 19.61 -29.62 10.48
N ARG A 371 19.35 -30.93 10.43
CA ARG A 371 19.61 -31.76 9.24
C ARG A 371 18.74 -31.33 8.07
N ALA A 372 17.47 -31.01 8.28
CA ALA A 372 16.60 -30.49 7.22
C ALA A 372 17.05 -29.11 6.69
N LEU A 373 17.60 -28.25 7.56
CA LEU A 373 18.16 -26.95 7.18
C LEU A 373 19.52 -27.06 6.48
N LYS A 374 20.34 -28.06 6.85
CA LYS A 374 21.66 -28.33 6.24
C LYS A 374 21.59 -29.24 5.03
N ALA A 375 20.52 -30.01 4.88
CA ALA A 375 20.26 -30.74 3.66
C ALA A 375 20.19 -29.70 2.54
N PRO A 376 20.91 -29.91 1.42
CA PRO A 376 20.74 -29.05 0.26
C PRO A 376 19.24 -28.96 -0.04
N PRO A 377 18.71 -27.79 -0.46
CA PRO A 377 17.30 -27.68 -0.82
C PRO A 377 17.06 -28.78 -1.85
N THR A 378 16.41 -29.84 -1.40
CA THR A 378 16.02 -30.92 -2.30
C THR A 378 15.12 -30.19 -3.27
N PRO A 379 15.46 -30.11 -4.57
CA PRO A 379 14.62 -29.40 -5.51
C PRO A 379 13.24 -30.00 -5.33
N SER A 380 12.30 -29.20 -4.83
CA SER A 380 10.92 -29.58 -4.54
C SER A 380 10.14 -29.73 -5.85
N LEU A 381 10.79 -30.36 -6.82
CA LEU A 381 10.37 -30.68 -8.17
C LEU A 381 10.61 -32.16 -8.47
N TRP A 382 10.93 -32.99 -7.47
CA TRP A 382 10.85 -34.43 -7.62
C TRP A 382 9.72 -34.95 -6.75
N ILE A 383 8.56 -34.99 -7.40
CA ILE A 383 7.35 -35.68 -7.01
C ILE A 383 7.69 -37.17 -6.83
N GLY A 384 8.21 -37.51 -5.66
CA GLY A 384 8.20 -38.85 -5.12
C GLY A 384 6.95 -39.01 -4.28
N GLN A 385 5.76 -38.96 -4.90
CA GLN A 385 4.57 -39.44 -4.22
C GLN A 385 4.63 -40.98 -4.16
N ASN A 386 4.32 -41.53 -3.00
CA ASN A 386 4.01 -42.95 -2.85
C ASN A 386 2.88 -43.29 -3.84
N GLY A 387 3.19 -43.97 -4.94
CA GLY A 387 2.21 -44.35 -5.97
C GLY A 387 2.70 -44.35 -7.42
N LEU A 388 3.85 -43.73 -7.73
CA LEU A 388 4.49 -43.85 -9.05
C LEU A 388 5.47 -45.04 -9.08
N THR A 389 4.95 -46.26 -9.01
CA THR A 389 5.73 -47.44 -9.39
C THR A 389 6.03 -47.41 -10.89
N ASP A 390 7.13 -48.02 -11.33
CA ASP A 390 7.49 -48.04 -12.76
C ASP A 390 6.38 -48.65 -13.64
N SER A 391 5.62 -49.60 -13.09
CA SER A 391 4.41 -50.15 -13.71
C SER A 391 3.32 -49.10 -13.93
N ARG A 392 3.08 -48.22 -12.95
CA ARG A 392 2.08 -47.14 -13.08
C ARG A 392 2.57 -46.04 -14.00
N ARG A 393 3.88 -45.78 -14.04
CA ARG A 393 4.50 -44.85 -14.99
C ARG A 393 4.33 -45.34 -16.44
N ALA A 394 4.55 -46.63 -16.69
CA ALA A 394 4.34 -47.23 -18.00
C ALA A 394 2.88 -47.18 -18.44
N GLU A 395 1.93 -47.45 -17.52
CA GLU A 395 0.50 -47.36 -17.81
C GLU A 395 0.05 -45.93 -18.13
N LEU A 396 0.50 -44.94 -17.35
CA LEU A 396 0.19 -43.54 -17.64
C LEU A 396 0.81 -43.07 -18.96
N LYS A 397 2.03 -43.53 -19.27
CA LYS A 397 2.66 -43.24 -20.55
C LYS A 397 1.87 -43.83 -21.72
N ARG A 398 1.42 -45.08 -21.60
CA ARG A 398 0.53 -45.72 -22.58
C ARG A 398 -0.76 -44.92 -22.82
N GLN A 399 -1.40 -44.43 -21.75
CA GLN A 399 -2.61 -43.60 -21.85
C GLN A 399 -2.36 -42.26 -22.55
N VAL A 400 -1.21 -41.63 -22.31
CA VAL A 400 -0.81 -40.40 -22.98
C VAL A 400 -0.51 -40.66 -24.46
N ASP A 401 0.25 -41.71 -24.77
CA ASP A 401 0.60 -42.07 -26.14
C ASP A 401 -0.65 -42.42 -26.98
N GLU A 402 -1.62 -43.13 -26.39
CA GLU A 402 -2.91 -43.44 -27.00
C GLU A 402 -3.75 -42.18 -27.24
N HIS A 403 -3.76 -41.24 -26.29
CA HIS A 403 -4.46 -39.96 -26.44
C HIS A 403 -3.83 -39.07 -27.53
N VAL A 404 -2.49 -39.02 -27.60
CA VAL A 404 -1.74 -38.28 -28.63
C VAL A 404 -1.93 -38.90 -30.02
N ALA A 405 -1.98 -40.23 -30.11
CA ALA A 405 -2.29 -40.92 -31.37
C ALA A 405 -3.70 -40.58 -31.89
N LEU A 406 -4.67 -40.42 -30.98
CA LEU A 406 -6.03 -40.02 -31.31
C LEU A 406 -6.18 -38.51 -31.60
N HIS A 407 -5.28 -37.67 -31.06
CA HIS A 407 -5.32 -36.21 -31.18
C HIS A 407 -3.93 -35.64 -31.58
N PRO A 408 -3.47 -35.88 -32.82
CA PRO A 408 -2.20 -35.34 -33.29
C PRO A 408 -2.25 -33.79 -33.28
N GLY A 409 -1.36 -33.19 -32.50
CA GLY A 409 -1.24 -31.74 -32.38
C GLY A 409 -0.73 -31.08 -33.67
N SER A 410 -1.08 -29.82 -33.88
CA SER A 410 -0.69 -29.01 -35.04
C SER A 410 0.80 -28.66 -35.12
N VAL A 411 1.60 -29.00 -34.12
CA VAL A 411 2.99 -28.53 -33.95
C VAL A 411 3.94 -29.66 -34.31
N SER A 412 4.95 -29.38 -35.14
CA SER A 412 5.93 -30.39 -35.52
C SER A 412 6.81 -30.79 -34.33
N VAL A 413 7.32 -32.01 -34.32
CA VAL A 413 8.21 -32.52 -33.25
C VAL A 413 9.40 -31.60 -33.02
N SER A 414 10.00 -31.07 -34.09
CA SER A 414 11.11 -30.10 -34.05
C SER A 414 10.74 -28.76 -33.39
N GLN A 415 9.51 -28.27 -33.58
CA GLN A 415 9.02 -27.04 -32.94
C GLN A 415 8.72 -27.27 -31.46
N CYS A 416 8.23 -28.45 -31.10
CA CYS A 416 8.08 -28.84 -29.70
C CYS A 416 9.43 -28.89 -28.98
N GLU A 417 10.46 -29.47 -29.60
CA GLU A 417 11.83 -29.52 -29.04
C GLU A 417 12.41 -28.11 -28.85
N SER A 418 12.24 -27.21 -29.83
CA SER A 418 12.73 -25.83 -29.69
C SER A 418 12.00 -25.06 -28.58
N LEU A 419 10.68 -25.25 -28.46
CA LEU A 419 9.89 -24.63 -27.39
C LEU A 419 10.28 -25.19 -26.02
N HIS A 420 10.57 -26.49 -25.90
CA HIS A 420 11.02 -27.08 -24.66
C HIS A 420 12.38 -26.51 -24.22
N ALA A 421 13.34 -26.41 -25.15
CA ALA A 421 14.65 -25.82 -24.89
C ALA A 421 14.52 -24.33 -24.49
N GLU A 422 13.57 -23.60 -25.08
CA GLU A 422 13.27 -22.23 -24.71
C GLU A 422 12.64 -22.11 -23.32
N CYS A 423 11.66 -22.94 -23.00
CA CYS A 423 11.05 -22.99 -21.67
C CYS A 423 12.06 -23.35 -20.59
N GLU A 424 12.94 -24.32 -20.84
CA GLU A 424 14.01 -24.69 -19.90
C GLU A 424 14.97 -23.52 -19.65
N ARG A 425 15.40 -22.83 -20.71
CA ARG A 425 16.26 -21.65 -20.61
C ARG A 425 15.59 -20.52 -19.80
N LEU A 426 14.32 -20.23 -20.06
CA LEU A 426 13.55 -19.23 -19.32
C LEU A 426 13.37 -19.63 -17.85
N LEU A 427 13.10 -20.90 -17.56
CA LEU A 427 12.96 -21.40 -16.20
C LEU A 427 14.26 -21.23 -15.41
N VAL A 428 15.41 -21.59 -15.99
CA VAL A 428 16.72 -21.42 -15.36
C VAL A 428 16.99 -19.94 -15.07
N ALA A 429 16.70 -19.04 -16.01
CA ALA A 429 16.86 -17.60 -15.83
C ALA A 429 16.01 -17.06 -14.65
N VAL A 430 14.75 -17.49 -14.55
CA VAL A 430 13.86 -17.10 -13.45
C VAL A 430 14.35 -17.66 -12.10
N LEU A 431 14.82 -18.91 -12.06
CA LEU A 431 15.34 -19.52 -10.84
C LEU A 431 16.60 -18.82 -10.34
N GLN A 432 17.51 -18.44 -11.24
CA GLN A 432 18.71 -17.66 -10.90
C GLN A 432 18.36 -16.25 -10.42
N SER A 433 17.45 -15.55 -11.10
CA SER A 433 16.97 -14.22 -10.71
C SER A 433 16.27 -14.23 -9.34
N ARG A 434 15.53 -15.29 -9.02
CA ARG A 434 14.86 -15.41 -7.72
C ARG A 434 15.83 -15.59 -6.56
N GLU A 435 16.95 -16.27 -6.78
CA GLU A 435 17.99 -16.44 -5.77
C GLU A 435 18.74 -15.13 -5.51
N THR A 436 19.04 -14.34 -6.55
CA THR A 436 19.65 -13.02 -6.38
C THR A 436 18.72 -12.05 -5.66
N GLN A 437 17.44 -12.01 -6.05
CA GLN A 437 16.42 -11.19 -5.37
C GLN A 437 16.29 -11.54 -3.88
N ARG A 438 16.28 -12.83 -3.52
CA ARG A 438 16.23 -13.25 -2.11
C ARG A 438 17.44 -12.76 -1.33
N ARG A 439 18.65 -12.83 -1.91
CA ARG A 439 19.88 -12.33 -1.25
C ARG A 439 19.82 -10.83 -1.04
N GLU A 440 19.42 -10.07 -2.06
CA GLU A 440 19.22 -8.62 -1.95
C GLU A 440 18.19 -8.27 -0.88
N GLU A 441 17.07 -8.99 -0.82
CA GLU A 441 16.02 -8.75 0.17
C GLU A 441 16.49 -9.07 1.59
N THR A 442 17.23 -10.17 1.79
CA THR A 442 17.86 -10.45 3.10
C THR A 442 18.89 -9.40 3.50
N HIS A 443 19.67 -8.89 2.54
CA HIS A 443 20.64 -7.83 2.79
C HIS A 443 19.95 -6.51 3.17
N ARG A 444 18.89 -6.12 2.44
CA ARG A 444 18.07 -4.93 2.76
C ARG A 444 17.44 -5.06 4.14
N GLN A 445 16.90 -6.23 4.49
CA GLN A 445 16.33 -6.47 5.82
C GLN A 445 17.39 -6.34 6.93
N ALA A 446 18.59 -6.90 6.73
CA ALA A 446 19.68 -6.77 7.68
C ALA A 446 20.12 -5.30 7.86
N LEU A 447 20.19 -4.53 6.77
CA LEU A 447 20.49 -3.09 6.82
C LEU A 447 19.40 -2.31 7.55
N LEU A 448 18.12 -2.59 7.31
CA LEU A 448 17.02 -1.93 8.00
C LEU A 448 17.06 -2.20 9.51
N VAL A 449 17.32 -3.45 9.91
CA VAL A 449 17.48 -3.80 11.33
C VAL A 449 18.67 -3.05 11.93
N HIS A 450 19.81 -3.01 11.22
CA HIS A 450 20.97 -2.27 11.68
C HIS A 450 20.66 -0.78 11.87
N ILE A 451 20.05 -0.11 10.89
CA ILE A 451 19.64 1.30 11.00
C ILE A 451 18.70 1.50 12.18
N HIS A 452 17.72 0.62 12.36
CA HIS A 452 16.78 0.73 13.48
C HIS A 452 17.49 0.65 14.84
N THR A 453 18.42 -0.30 15.01
CA THR A 453 19.21 -0.41 16.24
C THR A 453 20.10 0.82 16.48
N GLN A 454 20.66 1.42 15.43
CA GLN A 454 21.43 2.67 15.55
C GLN A 454 20.53 3.84 15.94
N LEU A 455 19.31 3.94 15.39
CA LEU A 455 18.36 4.98 15.75
C LEU A 455 17.88 4.85 17.21
N GLU A 456 17.63 3.63 17.68
CA GLU A 456 17.30 3.38 19.09
C GLU A 456 18.45 3.79 20.01
N GLN A 457 19.70 3.44 19.66
CA GLN A 457 20.88 3.87 20.41
C GLN A 457 21.02 5.40 20.45
N LEU A 458 20.71 6.10 19.36
CA LEU A 458 20.73 7.57 19.32
C LEU A 458 19.58 8.20 20.10
N ALA A 459 18.40 7.58 20.10
CA ALA A 459 17.25 8.05 20.86
C ALA A 459 17.48 7.94 22.38
N ASP A 460 18.20 6.90 22.81
CA ASP A 460 18.55 6.65 24.21
C ASP A 460 19.88 7.32 24.64
N ALA A 461 20.40 8.27 23.84
CA ALA A 461 21.68 8.91 24.12
C ALA A 461 21.65 9.73 25.44
N PRO A 462 22.59 9.48 26.38
CA PRO A 462 22.64 10.21 27.64
C PRO A 462 23.01 11.69 27.43
N SER A 463 22.49 12.55 28.29
CA SER A 463 22.82 13.98 28.28
C SER A 463 24.31 14.22 28.48
N LEU A 464 24.90 15.18 27.76
CA LEU A 464 26.35 15.50 27.78
C LEU A 464 26.96 15.72 29.17
N SER A 465 26.15 16.07 30.17
CA SER A 465 26.58 16.23 31.57
C SER A 465 26.81 14.93 32.33
N VAL A 466 26.32 13.79 31.84
CA VAL A 466 26.32 12.48 32.53
C VAL A 466 27.14 11.43 31.76
N VAL A 467 27.64 11.75 30.57
CA VAL A 467 28.32 10.82 29.67
C VAL A 467 29.61 10.27 30.30
N THR A 468 29.73 8.95 30.35
CA THR A 468 30.98 8.26 30.72
C THR A 468 31.80 7.87 29.47
N ALA A 469 33.10 7.61 29.62
CA ALA A 469 33.96 7.18 28.51
C ALA A 469 33.47 5.89 27.84
N THR A 470 32.87 4.99 28.63
CA THR A 470 32.24 3.76 28.13
C THR A 470 31.00 4.02 27.28
N ASP A 471 30.24 5.09 27.58
CA ASP A 471 29.08 5.46 26.78
C ASP A 471 29.50 6.05 25.44
N ALA A 472 30.60 6.81 25.41
CA ALA A 472 31.17 7.35 24.18
C ALA A 472 31.65 6.25 23.22
N ASP A 473 32.21 5.16 23.75
CA ASP A 473 32.67 4.02 22.95
C ASP A 473 31.51 3.25 22.29
N MET A 474 30.29 3.28 22.86
CA MET A 474 29.12 2.63 22.26
C MET A 474 28.65 3.31 20.96
N PHE A 475 28.97 4.59 20.76
CA PHE A 475 28.63 5.36 19.56
C PHE A 475 29.73 5.33 18.49
N LEU A 476 30.84 4.63 18.74
CA LEU A 476 31.88 4.46 17.73
C LEU A 476 31.51 3.35 16.75
N SER A 477 31.75 3.61 15.47
CA SER A 477 31.66 2.55 14.45
C SER A 477 32.66 1.44 14.78
N PRO A 478 32.26 0.15 14.73
CA PRO A 478 33.19 -0.97 14.89
C PRO A 478 34.21 -1.05 13.75
N SER A 479 33.97 -0.35 12.64
CA SER A 479 34.92 -0.22 11.54
C SER A 479 35.93 0.88 11.84
N ALA A 480 37.17 0.49 12.15
CA ALA A 480 38.30 1.38 12.40
C ALA A 480 38.51 2.48 11.33
N PRO A 481 38.45 2.20 10.00
CA PRO A 481 38.62 3.25 8.99
C PRO A 481 37.45 4.25 8.99
N VAL A 482 36.23 3.80 9.26
CA VAL A 482 35.05 4.68 9.33
C VAL A 482 35.12 5.57 10.58
N ALA A 483 35.49 4.99 11.73
CA ALA A 483 35.70 5.75 12.96
C ALA A 483 36.84 6.78 12.82
N ALA A 484 37.96 6.41 12.19
CA ALA A 484 39.07 7.33 11.94
C ALA A 484 38.66 8.49 11.01
N ARG A 485 37.95 8.20 9.93
CA ARG A 485 37.44 9.22 9.00
C ARG A 485 36.42 10.15 9.67
N ALA A 486 35.53 9.61 10.49
CA ALA A 486 34.58 10.41 11.27
C ALA A 486 35.30 11.36 12.25
N ARG A 487 36.34 10.88 12.95
CA ARG A 487 37.19 11.71 13.82
C ARG A 487 37.89 12.83 13.04
N GLN A 488 38.47 12.51 11.89
CA GLN A 488 39.13 13.50 11.04
C GLN A 488 38.14 14.56 10.53
N SER A 489 36.95 14.14 10.07
CA SER A 489 35.88 15.04 9.65
C SER A 489 35.41 15.96 10.79
N HIS A 490 35.21 15.41 11.98
CA HIS A 490 34.83 16.20 13.15
C HIS A 490 35.92 17.23 13.52
N ASN A 491 37.19 16.81 13.55
CA ASN A 491 38.31 17.71 13.79
C ASN A 491 38.40 18.82 12.73
N ALA A 492 38.16 18.49 11.46
CA ALA A 492 38.09 19.46 10.38
C ALA A 492 36.95 20.46 10.59
N THR A 493 35.75 20.01 10.98
CA THR A 493 34.63 20.92 11.30
C THR A 493 34.92 21.84 12.49
N LEU A 494 35.59 21.34 13.54
CA LEU A 494 36.01 22.17 14.68
C LEU A 494 37.06 23.21 14.28
N GLN A 495 38.00 22.83 13.41
CA GLN A 495 39.00 23.75 12.87
C GLN A 495 38.36 24.81 11.96
N ALA A 496 37.45 24.41 11.07
CA ALA A 496 36.69 25.31 10.22
C ALA A 496 35.87 26.30 11.05
N GLY A 497 35.23 25.84 12.13
CA GLY A 497 34.49 26.69 13.07
C GLY A 497 35.31 27.86 13.63
N ARG A 498 36.61 27.64 13.86
CA ARG A 498 37.57 28.64 14.38
C ARG A 498 38.08 29.63 13.33
N LEU A 499 37.82 29.39 12.05
CA LEU A 499 38.24 30.29 10.98
C LEU A 499 37.27 31.48 10.84
N PRO A 500 37.77 32.66 10.42
CA PRO A 500 36.92 33.82 10.10
C PRO A 500 35.91 33.50 9.00
N TRP A 501 34.74 34.16 9.03
CA TRP A 501 33.62 33.86 8.14
C TRP A 501 33.96 33.92 6.64
N TRP A 502 34.87 34.81 6.23
CA TRP A 502 35.29 34.94 4.83
C TRP A 502 36.07 33.74 4.29
N ARG A 503 36.71 32.92 5.15
CA ARG A 503 37.36 31.66 4.73
C ARG A 503 36.38 30.49 4.62
N LYS A 504 35.11 30.67 5.04
CA LYS A 504 34.07 29.63 4.98
C LYS A 504 33.27 29.66 3.69
N LEU A 505 33.43 30.69 2.83
CA LEU A 505 32.63 30.88 1.61
C LEU A 505 32.98 29.94 0.43
N GLY A 506 34.00 29.08 0.55
CA GLY A 506 34.46 28.22 -0.55
C GLY A 506 34.09 26.74 -0.46
N ASP A 507 33.69 26.24 0.72
CA ASP A 507 33.60 24.78 0.98
C ASP A 507 32.18 24.19 0.86
N ASP A 508 31.14 25.01 0.66
CA ASP A 508 29.74 24.57 0.66
C ASP A 508 29.31 23.80 -0.62
N VAL A 509 30.19 23.65 -1.62
CA VAL A 509 29.80 23.04 -2.91
C VAL A 509 30.23 21.57 -3.07
N THR A 510 31.07 21.00 -2.20
CA THR A 510 31.65 19.66 -2.47
C THR A 510 31.62 18.63 -1.32
N SER A 511 30.81 18.81 -0.28
CA SER A 511 30.76 17.83 0.82
C SER A 511 29.39 17.19 1.07
N SER A 512 28.82 16.57 0.02
CA SER A 512 27.90 15.44 0.23
C SER A 512 28.71 14.13 0.20
N PRO A 513 28.70 13.29 1.26
CA PRO A 513 29.53 12.09 1.33
C PRO A 513 28.90 10.96 0.51
N GLY A 514 29.17 10.95 -0.80
CA GLY A 514 28.60 9.95 -1.68
C GLY A 514 29.10 9.99 -3.12
N SER A 515 30.34 10.38 -3.38
CA SER A 515 30.94 10.18 -4.70
C SER A 515 32.45 10.09 -4.60
N THR A 516 32.98 8.89 -4.83
CA THR A 516 34.34 8.70 -5.34
C THR A 516 34.50 9.53 -6.63
N PRO A 517 35.55 10.35 -6.80
CA PRO A 517 35.76 11.04 -8.06
C PRO A 517 36.10 9.98 -9.14
N PRO A 518 35.47 10.03 -10.33
CA PRO A 518 35.93 9.23 -11.45
C PRO A 518 37.16 9.91 -12.05
N ASP A 519 38.31 9.22 -12.03
CA ASP A 519 39.61 9.61 -12.61
C ASP A 519 39.59 9.76 -14.16
N GLY A 520 38.45 10.11 -14.76
CA GLY A 520 38.24 10.09 -16.22
C GLY A 520 38.00 11.44 -16.88
N LEU A 521 37.74 12.52 -16.13
CA LEU A 521 37.29 13.80 -16.72
C LEU A 521 38.39 14.85 -16.90
N GLU A 522 39.57 14.69 -16.29
CA GLU A 522 40.72 15.59 -16.54
C GLU A 522 41.41 15.32 -17.88
N ALA A 523 41.12 14.20 -18.55
CA ALA A 523 41.71 13.84 -19.84
C ALA A 523 40.95 14.41 -21.07
N GLU A 524 39.68 14.83 -20.93
CA GLU A 524 38.85 15.29 -22.06
C GLU A 524 38.71 16.83 -22.17
N LEU A 525 39.25 17.59 -21.21
CA LEU A 525 39.34 19.06 -21.27
C LEU A 525 40.78 19.54 -21.42
N GLY A 526 41.60 18.77 -22.14
CA GLY A 526 42.90 19.22 -22.60
C GLY A 526 42.76 20.45 -23.51
N GLY A 527 43.54 21.50 -23.20
CA GLY A 527 44.11 22.34 -24.25
C GLY A 527 43.26 23.51 -24.74
N LEU A 528 42.86 24.42 -23.85
CA LEU A 528 42.47 25.79 -24.25
C LEU A 528 42.90 26.81 -23.20
N PHE A 529 44.20 27.03 -23.04
CA PHE A 529 44.75 28.37 -22.73
C PHE A 529 46.27 28.34 -22.98
N LEU A 530 46.65 28.60 -24.23
CA LEU A 530 48.00 29.01 -24.62
C LEU A 530 47.96 30.51 -24.93
N GLY A 531 48.79 31.25 -24.22
CA GLY A 531 49.06 32.67 -24.40
C GLY A 531 49.47 33.23 -23.04
N GLY A 532 50.73 33.53 -22.75
CA GLY A 532 51.91 33.70 -23.59
C GLY A 532 52.71 34.83 -22.97
N GLY A 533 53.96 34.55 -22.60
CA GLY A 533 55.09 35.49 -22.60
C GLY A 533 55.10 36.70 -21.65
N ALA A 534 55.98 36.59 -20.65
CA ALA A 534 57.02 37.58 -20.32
C ALA A 534 56.63 39.05 -20.10
N SER A 535 56.51 39.45 -18.83
CA SER A 535 57.38 40.46 -18.18
C SER A 535 57.21 40.40 -16.66
#